data_AF-A0A2W0AMA2-F1
#
_entry.id   AF-A0A2W0AMA2-F1
#
_cell.length_a   1.000
_cell.length_b   1.000
_cell.length_c   1.000
_cell.angle_alpha   90.00
_cell.angle_beta   90.00
_cell.angle_gamma   90.00
#
_symmetry.space_group_name_H-M   'P 1'
#
loop_
_entity.id
_entity.type
_entity.pdbx_description
1 polymer ?
#
loop_
_entity_poly.entity_id
_entity_poly.type
_entity_poly.pdbx_seq_one_letter_code
_entity_poly.pdbx_strand_id
1 'polypeptide(L)' 'MISESDRFNTNHPNLCSALRWKGQFILAEPDPTVPPSNDGLFWCMHTQTCIGPDGELAEPGQCSSKNRACHGTGKCG' A
#
# COMPACT_ATOMS: atom_id res chain seq x y z
N MET A 1 -15.91 -7.51 -6.18
CA MET A 1 -15.36 -6.60 -5.15
C MET A 1 -14.20 -7.33 -4.49
N ILE A 2 -13.06 -6.67 -4.32
CA ILE A 2 -11.94 -7.17 -3.50
C ILE A 2 -12.28 -6.95 -2.03
N SER A 3 -11.87 -7.86 -1.14
CA SER A 3 -12.03 -7.66 0.29
C SER A 3 -11.09 -6.53 0.79
N GLU A 4 -11.42 -5.87 1.89
CA GLU A 4 -10.54 -4.86 2.48
C GLU A 4 -9.19 -5.48 2.92
N SER A 5 -9.22 -6.71 3.42
CA SER A 5 -8.02 -7.49 3.76
C SER A 5 -7.10 -7.68 2.56
N ASP A 6 -7.67 -8.00 1.39
CA ASP A 6 -6.89 -8.17 0.15
C ASP A 6 -6.42 -6.83 -0.40
N ARG A 7 -7.27 -5.80 -0.34
CA ARG A 7 -6.94 -4.43 -0.79
C ARG A 7 -5.74 -3.85 -0.03
N PHE A 8 -5.61 -4.17 1.25
CA PHE A 8 -4.51 -3.70 2.10
C PHE A 8 -3.42 -4.75 2.36
N ASN A 9 -3.36 -5.81 1.55
CA ASN A 9 -2.35 -6.84 1.68
C ASN A 9 -0.94 -6.33 1.28
N THR A 10 -0.14 -5.96 2.28
CA THR A 10 1.25 -5.50 2.10
C THR A 10 2.23 -6.62 1.75
N ASN A 11 1.80 -7.88 1.75
CA ASN A 11 2.59 -9.05 1.33
C ASN A 11 2.25 -9.50 -0.09
N HIS A 12 1.48 -8.72 -0.86
CA HIS A 12 1.11 -9.08 -2.21
C HIS A 12 2.36 -9.23 -3.11
N PRO A 13 2.51 -10.33 -3.90
CA PRO A 13 3.75 -10.63 -4.62
C PRO A 13 4.11 -9.61 -5.72
N ASN A 14 3.10 -8.88 -6.24
CA ASN A 14 3.29 -7.84 -7.26
C ASN A 14 3.31 -6.41 -6.68
N LEU A 15 3.51 -6.23 -5.37
CA LEU A 15 3.52 -4.90 -4.78
C LEU A 15 4.62 -4.03 -5.40
N CYS A 16 4.26 -2.81 -5.79
CA CYS A 16 5.21 -1.84 -6.33
C CYS A 16 6.34 -1.58 -5.31
N SER A 17 7.59 -1.72 -5.75
CA SER A 17 8.78 -1.51 -4.91
C SER A 17 8.94 -0.06 -4.41
N ALA A 18 8.21 0.89 -5.01
CA ALA A 18 8.17 2.28 -4.59
C ALA A 18 7.04 2.59 -3.57
N LEU A 19 6.15 1.64 -3.28
CA LEU A 19 5.15 1.81 -2.23
C LEU A 19 5.83 1.75 -0.86
N ARG A 20 5.51 2.69 0.02
CA ARG A 20 5.96 2.73 1.40
C ARG A 20 4.76 2.76 2.32
N TRP A 21 4.96 2.21 3.51
CA TRP A 21 3.94 2.17 4.53
C TRP A 21 4.58 2.12 5.92
N LYS A 22 3.80 2.50 6.92
CA LYS A 22 4.20 2.41 8.32
C LYS A 22 2.96 2.13 9.17
N GLY A 23 3.02 1.09 9.99
CA GLY A 23 2.00 0.88 11.02
C GLY A 23 2.26 1.73 12.26
N GLN A 24 1.23 1.94 13.07
CA GLN A 24 1.41 2.50 14.41
C GLN A 24 2.12 1.48 15.31
N PHE A 25 3.00 1.98 16.18
CA PHE A 25 3.51 1.17 17.29
C PHE A 25 2.43 1.09 18.37
N ILE A 26 2.01 -0.12 18.71
CA ILE A 26 1.02 -0.36 19.77
C ILE A 26 1.78 -0.91 20.99
N LEU A 27 1.78 -0.15 22.09
CA LEU A 27 2.38 -0.57 23.36
C LEU A 27 1.37 -1.44 24.14
N ALA A 28 0.97 -2.54 23.53
CA ALA A 28 0.11 -3.56 24.13
C ALA A 28 0.49 -4.93 23.56
N GLU A 29 0.29 -5.98 24.36
CA GLU A 29 0.48 -7.34 23.88
C GLU A 29 -0.59 -7.70 22.82
N PRO A 30 -0.24 -8.51 21.80
CA PRO A 30 -1.21 -8.95 20.80
C PRO A 30 -2.37 -9.75 21.42
N ASP A 31 -3.60 -9.28 21.22
CA ASP A 31 -4.82 -10.00 21.60
C ASP A 31 -5.32 -10.82 20.38
N PRO A 32 -5.35 -12.16 20.44
CA PRO A 32 -5.79 -12.99 19.31
C PRO A 32 -7.28 -12.84 18.97
N THR A 33 -8.09 -12.23 19.84
CA THR A 33 -9.49 -11.91 19.59
C THR A 33 -9.68 -10.60 18.82
N VAL A 34 -8.62 -9.80 18.71
CA VAL A 34 -8.61 -8.51 18.01
C VAL A 34 -7.78 -8.64 16.73
N PRO A 35 -8.40 -8.50 15.54
CA PRO A 35 -7.65 -8.49 14.29
C PRO A 35 -6.60 -7.37 14.27
N PRO A 36 -5.39 -7.62 13.76
CA PRO A 36 -4.40 -6.56 13.56
C PRO A 36 -4.98 -5.45 12.66
N SER A 37 -4.92 -4.20 13.15
CA SER A 37 -5.26 -3.04 12.32
C SER A 37 -4.16 -2.81 11.29
N ASN A 38 -4.55 -2.54 10.04
CA ASN A 38 -3.69 -1.86 9.10
C ASN A 38 -4.20 -0.42 8.99
N ASP A 39 -3.43 0.53 9.54
CA ASP A 39 -3.86 1.94 9.64
C ASP A 39 -3.92 2.66 8.28
N GLY A 40 -3.61 1.96 7.18
CA GLY A 40 -3.79 2.50 5.83
C GLY A 40 -2.78 3.60 5.46
N LEU A 41 -1.72 3.75 6.24
CA LEU A 41 -0.72 4.81 6.07
C LEU A 41 0.26 4.44 4.96
N PHE A 42 -0.13 4.72 3.72
CA PHE A 42 0.64 4.43 2.51
C PHE A 42 1.09 5.70 1.78
N TRP A 43 2.26 5.65 1.16
CA TRP A 43 2.73 6.70 0.27
C TRP A 43 3.62 6.16 -0.84
N CYS A 44 3.70 6.89 -1.96
CA CYS A 44 4.66 6.59 -3.02
C CYS A 44 5.99 7.30 -2.72
N MET A 45 7.11 6.58 -2.86
CA MET A 45 8.46 7.14 -2.69
C MET A 45 8.76 8.28 -3.67
N HIS A 46 8.20 8.26 -4.88
CA HIS A 46 8.51 9.23 -5.93
C HIS A 46 7.76 10.56 -5.77
N THR A 47 6.50 10.51 -5.35
CA THR A 47 5.68 11.72 -5.12
C THR A 47 5.72 12.19 -3.68
N GLN A 48 6.10 11.31 -2.74
CA GLN A 48 6.07 11.56 -1.30
C GLN A 48 4.66 11.89 -0.76
N THR A 49 3.61 11.43 -1.45
CA THR A 49 2.21 11.61 -1.04
C THR A 49 1.45 10.28 -1.15
N CYS A 50 0.17 10.29 -0.75
CA CYS A 50 -0.75 9.17 -0.92
C CYS A 50 -1.22 8.96 -2.38
N ILE A 51 -0.70 9.76 -3.32
CA ILE A 51 -1.06 9.72 -4.75
C ILE A 51 0.20 9.39 -5.56
N GLY A 52 0.10 8.43 -6.47
CA GLY A 52 1.17 8.04 -7.38
C GLY A 52 1.41 9.06 -8.50
N PRO A 53 2.49 8.90 -9.28
CA PRO A 53 2.79 9.78 -10.42
C PRO A 53 1.71 9.81 -11.51
N ASP A 54 0.83 8.81 -11.56
CA ASP A 54 -0.32 8.68 -12.47
C ASP A 54 -1.60 9.33 -11.92
N GLY A 55 -1.56 9.93 -10.73
CA GLY A 55 -2.75 10.51 -10.09
C GLY A 55 -3.62 9.51 -9.34
N GLU A 56 -3.26 8.22 -9.33
CA GLU A 56 -4.01 7.16 -8.64
C GLU A 56 -3.50 6.92 -7.22
N LEU A 57 -4.37 6.38 -6.34
CA LEU A 57 -4.00 6.08 -4.95
C LEU A 57 -2.74 5.19 -4.85
N ALA A 58 -1.86 5.55 -3.91
CA ALA A 58 -0.69 4.77 -3.55
C ALA A 58 -1.06 3.83 -2.39
N GLU A 59 -1.78 2.74 -2.68
CA GLU A 59 -2.14 1.68 -1.71
C GLU A 59 -1.90 0.28 -2.29
N PRO A 60 -1.84 -0.80 -1.49
CA PRO A 60 -1.47 -2.14 -1.99
C PRO A 60 -2.37 -2.65 -3.14
N GLY A 61 -3.68 -2.46 -3.05
CA GLY A 61 -4.63 -2.84 -4.09
C GLY A 61 -4.30 -2.21 -5.45
N GLN A 62 -4.04 -0.90 -5.48
CA GLN A 62 -3.69 -0.18 -6.71
C GLN A 62 -2.22 -0.42 -7.13
N CYS A 63 -1.30 -0.40 -6.18
CA CYS A 63 0.14 -0.57 -6.43
C CYS A 63 0.55 -2.03 -6.70
N SER A 64 -0.37 -2.98 -6.61
CA SER A 64 -0.14 -4.35 -7.07
C SER A 64 -0.46 -4.56 -8.56
N SER A 65 -1.10 -3.58 -9.19
CA SER A 65 -1.48 -3.64 -10.61
C SER A 65 -0.27 -3.43 -11.52
N LYS A 66 0.03 -4.44 -12.35
CA LYS A 66 1.07 -4.35 -13.41
C LYS A 66 0.69 -3.41 -14.56
N ASN A 67 -0.58 -2.98 -14.62
CA ASN A 67 -1.07 -2.12 -15.70
C ASN A 67 -0.78 -0.63 -15.44
N ARG A 68 -0.27 -0.26 -14.26
CA ARG A 68 0.14 1.11 -13.96
C ARG A 68 1.51 1.38 -14.59
N ALA A 69 1.59 2.37 -15.47
CA ALA A 69 2.84 2.74 -16.14
C ALA A 69 3.97 3.12 -15.17
N CYS A 70 3.64 3.69 -14.02
CA CYS A 70 4.61 4.07 -12.99
C CYS A 70 5.08 2.91 -12.10
N HIS A 71 4.55 1.69 -12.25
CA HIS A 71 4.88 0.56 -11.39
C HIS A 71 6.38 0.24 -11.45
N GLY A 72 7.07 0.36 -10.31
CA GLY A 72 8.52 0.16 -10.19
C GLY A 72 9.40 1.23 -10.84
N THR A 73 8.85 2.13 -11.66
CA THR A 73 9.62 3.12 -12.44
C THR A 73 9.47 4.55 -11.92
N GLY A 74 8.35 4.85 -11.26
CA GLY A 74 8.03 6.20 -10.79
C GLY A 74 7.70 7.20 -11.89
N LYS A 75 7.44 6.75 -13.13
CA LYS A 75 7.18 7.61 -14.29
C LYS A 75 5.92 7.19 -15.02
N CYS A 76 5.12 8.17 -15.41
CA CYS A 76 3.99 7.98 -16.32
C CYS A 76 4.38 8.58 -17.67
N GLY A 77 4.15 7.81 -18.74
CA GLY A 77 4.34 8.29 -20.11
C GLY A 77 3.24 9.25 -20.53
#